data_AF-A0A0S8AJF8-F1
#
_entry.id   AF-A0A0S8AJF8-F1
#
_cell.length_a   1.000
_cell.length_b   1.000
_cell.length_c   1.000
_cell.angle_alpha   90.00
_cell.angle_beta   90.00
_cell.angle_gamma   90.00
#
_symmetry.space_group_name_H-M   'P 1'
#
loop_
_entity.id
_entity.type
_entity.pdbx_description
1 polymer ?
#
loop_
_entity_poly.entity_id
_entity_poly.type
_entity_poly.pdbx_seq_one_letter_code
_entity_poly.pdbx_strand_id
1 'polypeptide(L)'
;MKRLGEVKVVFARRKGEREYRALVTDNLRLSAKSIITCYLKRWAIEMLIRDQKQHLGLGDYRVLRYRAVVRHLHLVDAAYACLIHMGIKTRVEQGHNKKTKVLSLEPIRRLKKRMRRVVWQENVKDVIKHSHEKPVIRRLERLLAA
;
A
#
# COMPACT_ATOMS: atom_id res chain seq x y z
N MET A 1 -2.20 38.78 -8.55
CA MET A 1 -3.05 37.65 -8.95
C MET A 1 -4.52 38.07 -8.88
N LYS A 2 -5.15 38.41 -10.01
CA LYS A 2 -6.61 38.60 -10.08
C LYS A 2 -7.20 37.29 -10.64
N ARG A 3 -8.31 36.78 -10.07
CA ARG A 3 -9.12 35.60 -10.49
C ARG A 3 -8.92 34.24 -9.79
N LEU A 4 -8.55 34.18 -8.50
CA LEU A 4 -8.53 32.90 -7.76
C LEU A 4 -9.90 32.43 -7.24
N GLY A 5 -10.94 33.25 -7.35
CA GLY A 5 -12.24 32.98 -6.73
C GLY A 5 -12.21 33.11 -5.20
N GLU A 6 -13.35 32.92 -4.56
CA GLU A 6 -13.42 32.83 -3.10
C GLU A 6 -12.80 31.53 -2.61
N VAL A 7 -11.95 31.62 -1.59
CA VAL A 7 -11.29 30.47 -0.97
C VAL A 7 -11.42 30.52 0.54
N LYS A 8 -11.41 29.35 1.17
CA LYS A 8 -11.34 29.21 2.62
C LYS A 8 -9.92 28.85 3.03
N VAL A 9 -9.40 29.59 4.00
CA VAL A 9 -8.09 29.33 4.62
C VAL A 9 -8.30 28.79 6.03
N VAL A 10 -7.65 27.68 6.36
CA VAL A 10 -7.68 27.04 7.68
C VAL A 10 -6.26 27.01 8.23
N PHE A 11 -6.04 27.65 9.37
CA PHE A 11 -4.77 27.60 10.09
C PHE A 11 -4.81 26.46 11.11
N ALA A 12 -3.91 25.50 10.96
CA ALA A 12 -3.75 24.37 11.87
C ALA A 12 -2.41 24.46 12.61
N ARG A 13 -2.42 24.18 13.91
CA ARG A 13 -1.23 24.15 14.75
C ARG A 13 -1.34 23.02 15.77
N ARG A 14 -0.27 22.24 15.94
CA ARG A 14 -0.22 21.23 16.98
C ARG A 14 0.18 21.86 18.31
N LYS A 15 -0.32 21.33 19.43
CA LYS A 15 0.08 21.78 20.77
C LYS A 15 1.60 21.60 20.92
N GLY A 16 2.31 22.69 21.23
CA GLY A 16 3.77 22.72 21.36
C GLY A 16 4.53 23.20 20.11
N GLU A 17 3.87 23.31 18.96
CA GLU A 17 4.48 23.89 17.74
C GLU A 17 4.31 25.42 17.74
N ARG A 18 5.35 26.13 17.30
CA ARG A 18 5.33 27.60 17.14
C ARG A 18 4.74 28.02 15.80
N GLU A 19 4.90 27.19 14.77
CA GLU A 19 4.47 27.49 13.41
C GLU A 19 3.03 27.05 13.14
N TYR A 20 2.33 27.83 12.33
CA TYR A 20 1.02 27.49 11.81
C TYR A 20 1.14 26.93 10.40
N ARG A 21 0.38 25.87 10.11
CA ARG A 21 0.19 25.38 8.75
C ARG A 21 -1.10 25.95 8.18
N ALA A 22 -1.01 26.71 7.11
CA ALA A 22 -2.17 27.19 6.37
C ALA A 22 -2.59 26.16 5.32
N LEU A 23 -3.85 25.73 5.38
CA LEU A 23 -4.50 24.92 4.36
C LEU A 23 -5.48 25.80 3.59
N VAL A 24 -5.44 25.74 2.26
CA VAL A 24 -6.32 26.53 1.38
C VAL A 24 -7.20 25.57 0.60
N THR A 25 -8.50 25.89 0.51
CA THR A 25 -9.46 25.13 -0.30
C THR A 25 -10.48 26.05 -0.95
N ASP A 26 -10.89 25.70 -2.16
CA ASP A 26 -12.02 26.26 -2.89
C ASP A 26 -13.37 25.70 -2.40
N ASN A 27 -13.37 24.65 -1.58
CA ASN A 27 -14.59 24.06 -1.03
C ASN A 27 -15.09 24.81 0.21
N LEU A 28 -15.89 25.86 -0.03
CA LEU A 28 -16.43 26.73 1.02
C LEU A 28 -17.42 26.03 1.97
N ARG A 29 -17.94 24.85 1.62
CA ARG A 29 -18.93 24.12 2.42
C ARG A 29 -18.32 23.25 3.53
N LEU A 30 -17.04 22.91 3.43
CA LEU A 30 -16.42 22.01 4.41
C LEU A 30 -16.12 22.71 5.74
N SER A 31 -16.32 21.98 6.83
CA SER A 31 -15.85 22.39 8.16
C SER A 31 -14.31 22.35 8.24
N ALA A 32 -13.71 23.16 9.11
CA ALA A 32 -12.26 23.16 9.34
C ALA A 32 -11.72 21.76 9.70
N LYS A 33 -12.46 21.01 10.54
CA LYS A 33 -12.10 19.62 10.90
C LYS A 33 -12.08 18.70 9.69
N SER A 34 -13.09 18.81 8.81
CA SER A 34 -13.17 18.01 7.58
C SER A 34 -12.02 18.33 6.62
N ILE A 35 -11.66 19.61 6.48
CA ILE A 35 -10.53 20.06 5.65
C ILE A 35 -9.22 19.46 6.16
N ILE A 36 -8.95 19.57 7.46
CA ILE A 36 -7.76 18.98 8.07
C ILE A 36 -7.75 17.45 7.89
N THR A 37 -8.88 16.79 8.14
CA THR A 37 -9.00 15.32 8.01
C THR A 37 -8.77 14.87 6.56
N CYS A 38 -9.26 15.62 5.58
CA CYS A 38 -9.00 15.37 4.17
C CYS A 38 -7.52 15.53 3.85
N TYR A 39 -6.90 16.63 4.28
CA TYR A 39 -5.49 16.90 4.05
C TYR A 39 -4.56 15.85 4.67
N LEU A 40 -4.91 15.31 5.85
CA LEU A 40 -4.14 14.23 6.48
C LEU A 40 -4.05 12.96 5.61
N LYS A 41 -5.02 12.71 4.72
CA LYS A 41 -4.94 11.58 3.78
C LYS A 41 -3.80 11.71 2.76
N ARG A 42 -3.31 12.92 2.51
CA ARG A 42 -2.19 13.18 1.58
C ARG A 42 -0.93 12.39 1.96
N TRP A 43 -0.67 12.23 3.27
CA TRP A 43 0.47 11.47 3.78
C TRP A 43 0.51 10.02 3.28
N ALA A 44 -0.65 9.43 2.96
CA ALA A 44 -0.72 8.08 2.41
C ALA A 44 0.03 7.94 1.07
N ILE A 45 0.11 9.01 0.28
CA ILE A 45 0.87 9.03 -0.98
C ILE A 45 2.37 8.90 -0.70
N GLU A 46 2.88 9.59 0.32
CA GLU A 46 4.29 9.52 0.71
C GLU A 46 4.65 8.13 1.26
N MET A 47 3.74 7.51 2.03
CA MET A 47 3.89 6.14 2.47
C MET A 47 3.89 5.16 1.31
N LEU A 48 2.98 5.31 0.35
CA LEU A 48 2.94 4.50 -0.87
C LEU A 48 4.27 4.57 -1.63
N ILE A 49 4.78 5.78 -1.92
CA ILE A 49 6.03 5.94 -2.65
C ILE A 49 7.21 5.36 -1.88
N ARG A 50 7.25 5.54 -0.55
CA ARG A 50 8.28 4.96 0.32
C ARG A 50 8.28 3.44 0.22
N ASP A 51 7.12 2.81 0.37
CA ASP A 51 6.99 1.36 0.32
C ASP A 51 7.32 0.79 -1.07
N GLN A 52 6.91 1.49 -2.13
CA GLN A 52 7.26 1.09 -3.49
C GLN A 52 8.77 1.11 -3.73
N LYS A 53 9.46 2.16 -3.28
CA LYS A 53 10.92 2.24 -3.37
C LYS A 53 11.60 1.16 -2.54
N GLN A 54 11.19 0.99 -1.28
CA GLN A 54 11.89 0.10 -0.34
C GLN A 54 11.59 -1.38 -0.56
N HIS A 55 10.39 -1.72 -1.05
CA HIS A 55 9.90 -3.09 -1.04
C HIS A 55 9.46 -3.62 -2.40
N LEU A 56 9.21 -2.77 -3.39
CA LEU A 56 8.70 -3.17 -4.71
C LEU A 56 9.66 -2.86 -5.86
N GLY A 57 10.88 -2.38 -5.57
CA GLY A 57 11.92 -2.18 -6.57
C GLY A 57 11.69 -0.97 -7.46
N LEU A 58 10.90 0.02 -7.01
CA LEU A 58 10.74 1.28 -7.75
C LEU A 58 12.08 2.02 -7.90
N GLY A 59 12.95 1.96 -6.88
CA GLY A 59 14.28 2.59 -6.91
C GLY A 59 15.35 1.76 -7.63
N ASP A 60 15.11 0.47 -7.85
CA ASP A 60 16.11 -0.45 -8.40
C ASP A 60 16.06 -0.52 -9.94
N TYR A 61 15.10 0.17 -10.56
CA TYR A 61 14.89 0.14 -12.01
C TYR A 61 15.99 0.91 -12.77
N ARG A 62 16.67 0.23 -13.70
CA ARG A 62 17.81 0.79 -14.46
C ARG A 62 17.55 1.04 -15.94
N VAL A 63 16.41 0.62 -16.48
CA VAL A 63 16.12 0.77 -17.91
C VAL A 63 15.65 2.20 -18.18
N LEU A 64 16.27 2.87 -19.16
CA LEU A 64 16.02 4.29 -19.46
C LEU A 64 14.92 4.53 -20.51
N ARG A 65 14.48 3.48 -21.21
CA ARG A 65 13.46 3.60 -22.25
C ARG A 65 12.14 4.05 -21.61
N TYR A 66 11.61 5.20 -22.03
CA TYR A 66 10.38 5.79 -21.47
C TYR A 66 9.22 4.79 -21.33
N ARG A 67 8.90 4.06 -22.41
CA ARG A 67 7.85 3.03 -22.39
C ARG A 67 8.07 1.96 -21.32
N ALA A 68 9.32 1.59 -21.09
CA ALA A 68 9.68 0.59 -20.11
C ALA A 68 9.53 1.15 -18.68
N VAL A 69 9.96 2.40 -18.45
CA VAL A 69 9.73 3.14 -17.19
C VAL A 69 8.23 3.23 -16.86
N VAL A 70 7.41 3.65 -17.83
CA VAL A 70 5.96 3.75 -17.65
C VAL A 70 5.37 2.39 -17.28
N ARG A 71 5.73 1.31 -17.98
CA ARG A 71 5.27 -0.05 -17.65
C ARG A 71 5.71 -0.47 -16.25
N HIS A 72 6.94 -0.17 -15.86
CA HIS A 72 7.46 -0.48 -14.52
C HIS A 72 6.65 0.22 -13.43
N LEU A 73 6.33 1.51 -13.61
CA LEU A 73 5.46 2.26 -12.68
C LEU A 73 4.11 1.56 -12.50
N HIS A 74 3.43 1.22 -13.60
CA HIS A 74 2.14 0.53 -13.55
C HIS A 74 2.24 -0.84 -12.84
N LEU A 75 3.29 -1.61 -13.11
CA LEU A 75 3.49 -2.91 -12.47
C LEU A 75 3.73 -2.78 -10.97
N VAL A 76 4.50 -1.78 -10.54
CA VAL A 76 4.76 -1.51 -9.12
C VAL A 76 3.48 -1.02 -8.42
N ASP A 77 2.71 -0.14 -9.06
CA ASP A 77 1.41 0.33 -8.56
C ASP A 77 0.41 -0.83 -8.43
N ALA A 78 0.31 -1.69 -9.45
CA ALA A 78 -0.55 -2.87 -9.43
C ALA A 78 -0.14 -3.85 -8.33
N ALA A 79 1.16 -4.13 -8.18
CA ALA A 79 1.67 -4.98 -7.12
C ALA A 79 1.34 -4.42 -5.73
N TYR A 80 1.50 -3.11 -5.53
CA TYR A 80 1.12 -2.45 -4.29
C TYR A 80 -0.38 -2.59 -4.01
N ALA A 81 -1.24 -2.32 -5.01
CA ALA A 81 -2.69 -2.45 -4.89
C ALA A 81 -3.11 -3.87 -4.52
N CYS A 82 -2.51 -4.90 -5.13
CA CYS A 82 -2.75 -6.30 -4.80
C CYS A 82 -2.38 -6.63 -3.34
N LEU A 83 -1.23 -6.13 -2.86
CA LEU A 83 -0.80 -6.34 -1.48
C LEU A 83 -1.75 -5.67 -0.48
N ILE A 84 -2.15 -4.43 -0.74
CA ILE A 84 -3.13 -3.72 0.10
C ILE A 84 -4.47 -4.44 0.11
N HIS A 85 -4.96 -4.87 -1.06
CA HIS A 85 -6.20 -5.64 -1.16
C HIS A 85 -6.15 -6.93 -0.33
N MET A 86 -5.04 -7.68 -0.40
CA MET A 86 -4.80 -8.86 0.43
C MET A 86 -4.82 -8.53 1.93
N GLY A 87 -4.21 -7.42 2.34
CA GLY A 87 -4.20 -6.96 3.73
C GLY A 87 -5.59 -6.57 4.25
N ILE A 88 -6.40 -5.92 3.39
CA ILE A 88 -7.79 -5.55 3.72
C ILE A 88 -8.66 -6.81 3.82
N LYS A 89 -8.60 -7.71 2.82
CA LYS A 89 -9.43 -8.93 2.78
C LYS A 89 -9.26 -9.78 4.03
N THR A 90 -8.02 -10.02 4.46
CA THR A 90 -7.76 -10.82 5.67
C THR A 90 -8.25 -10.14 6.95
N ARG A 91 -8.25 -8.81 7.02
CA ARG A 91 -8.84 -8.11 8.17
C ARG A 91 -10.36 -8.21 8.18
N VAL A 92 -11.00 -8.18 7.01
CA VAL A 92 -12.44 -8.41 6.88
C VAL A 92 -12.80 -9.82 7.34
N GLU A 93 -12.04 -10.82 6.89
CA GLU A 93 -12.21 -12.23 7.27
C GLU A 93 -11.98 -12.48 8.78
N GLN A 94 -11.09 -11.74 9.43
CA GLN A 94 -10.77 -11.89 10.86
C GLN A 94 -11.80 -11.33 11.84
N GLY A 95 -12.89 -10.72 11.36
CA GLY A 95 -13.97 -10.21 12.20
C GLY A 95 -13.60 -8.92 12.97
N HIS A 96 -14.49 -7.92 12.91
CA HIS A 96 -14.30 -6.61 13.53
C HIS A 96 -14.17 -6.70 15.07
N ASN A 97 -12.96 -6.57 15.60
CA ASN A 97 -12.79 -6.15 17.00
C ASN A 97 -12.99 -4.62 17.07
N LYS A 98 -14.21 -4.19 17.44
CA LYS A 98 -14.72 -2.80 17.43
C LYS A 98 -14.04 -1.83 18.41
N LYS A 99 -12.75 -1.99 18.74
CA LYS A 99 -12.01 -1.06 19.56
C LYS A 99 -11.07 -0.22 18.70
N THR A 100 -11.60 0.93 18.30
CA THR A 100 -10.96 2.16 17.83
C THR A 100 -9.44 2.19 17.89
N LYS A 101 -8.79 2.37 16.72
CA LYS A 101 -7.73 3.37 16.44
C LYS A 101 -7.09 3.03 15.09
N VAL A 102 -7.31 3.91 14.09
CA VAL A 102 -6.59 4.04 12.80
C VAL A 102 -6.35 2.72 12.06
N LEU A 103 -6.90 2.58 10.83
CA LEU A 103 -6.59 1.50 9.88
C LEU A 103 -5.07 1.26 9.74
N SER A 104 -4.48 0.46 10.63
CA SER A 104 -3.06 0.14 10.62
C SER A 104 -2.91 -1.14 9.82
N LEU A 105 -2.85 -1.00 8.49
CA LEU A 105 -2.55 -2.14 7.62
C LEU A 105 -1.21 -2.76 8.02
N GLU A 106 -1.06 -4.07 7.82
CA GLU A 106 0.24 -4.69 8.03
C GLU A 106 1.29 -4.00 7.15
N PRO A 107 2.54 -3.84 7.63
CA PRO A 107 3.60 -3.28 6.80
C PRO A 107 3.74 -4.06 5.49
N ILE A 108 3.95 -3.36 4.37
CA ILE A 108 4.07 -3.96 3.04
C ILE A 108 5.06 -5.12 2.99
N ARG A 109 6.17 -5.04 3.74
CA ARG A 109 7.14 -6.13 3.88
C ARG A 109 6.50 -7.46 4.33
N ARG A 110 5.59 -7.42 5.30
CA ARG A 110 4.89 -8.60 5.82
C ARG A 110 3.91 -9.13 4.79
N LEU A 111 3.11 -8.24 4.19
CA LEU A 111 2.17 -8.61 3.12
C LEU A 111 2.91 -9.26 1.93
N LYS A 112 4.05 -8.71 1.51
CA LYS A 112 4.90 -9.28 0.46
C LYS A 112 5.43 -10.66 0.82
N LYS A 113 5.90 -10.87 2.06
CA LYS A 113 6.35 -12.20 2.54
C LYS A 113 5.20 -13.21 2.56
N ARG A 114 4.01 -12.78 2.97
CA ARG A 114 2.81 -13.62 3.01
C ARG A 114 2.34 -13.99 1.62
N MET A 115 2.25 -13.03 0.70
CA MET A 115 1.89 -13.26 -0.70
C MET A 115 2.85 -14.27 -1.34
N ARG A 116 4.17 -14.13 -1.14
CA ARG A 116 5.14 -15.13 -1.61
C ARG A 116 4.88 -16.52 -1.05
N ARG A 117 4.51 -16.64 0.22
CA ARG A 117 4.18 -17.93 0.84
C ARG A 117 2.94 -18.56 0.21
N VAL A 118 1.88 -17.77 -0.02
CA VAL A 118 0.66 -18.25 -0.66
C VAL A 118 0.95 -18.74 -2.08
N VAL A 119 1.62 -17.91 -2.90
CA VAL A 119 2.00 -18.26 -4.27
C VAL A 119 2.92 -19.49 -4.30
N TRP A 120 3.88 -19.59 -3.36
CA TRP A 120 4.73 -20.77 -3.24
C TRP A 120 3.92 -22.03 -2.94
N GLN A 121 3.01 -21.97 -1.96
CA GLN A 121 2.18 -23.12 -1.60
C GLN A 121 1.26 -23.56 -2.75
N GLU A 122 0.67 -22.61 -3.47
CA GLU A 122 -0.17 -22.88 -4.64
C GLU A 122 0.64 -23.51 -5.77
N ASN A 123 1.79 -22.93 -6.13
CA ASN A 123 2.66 -23.47 -7.17
C ASN A 123 3.17 -24.88 -6.83
N VAL A 124 3.58 -25.13 -5.59
CA VAL A 124 4.05 -26.46 -5.20
C VAL A 124 2.92 -27.49 -5.27
N LYS A 125 1.71 -27.15 -4.81
CA LYS A 125 0.54 -28.03 -4.94
C LYS A 125 0.22 -28.34 -6.40
N ASP A 126 0.32 -27.35 -7.27
CA ASP A 126 0.09 -27.52 -8.70
C ASP A 126 1.14 -28.42 -9.36
N VAL A 127 2.41 -28.27 -8.99
CA VAL A 127 3.49 -29.16 -9.45
C VAL A 127 3.28 -30.59 -8.94
N ILE A 128 2.89 -30.79 -7.68
CA ILE A 128 2.60 -32.12 -7.13
C ILE A 128 1.45 -32.79 -7.90
N LYS A 129 0.42 -32.02 -8.28
CA LYS A 129 -0.73 -32.52 -9.03
C LYS A 129 -0.34 -33.05 -10.43
N HIS A 130 0.61 -32.42 -11.10
CA HIS A 130 0.98 -32.75 -12.49
C HIS A 130 2.30 -33.51 -12.62
N SER A 131 3.10 -33.61 -11.56
CA SER A 131 4.36 -34.35 -11.59
C SER A 131 4.13 -35.85 -11.42
N HIS A 132 4.88 -36.65 -12.19
CA HIS A 132 4.89 -38.10 -12.07
C HIS A 132 6.14 -38.62 -11.33
N GLU A 133 7.07 -37.73 -10.98
CA GLU A 133 8.32 -38.09 -10.31
C GLU A 133 8.18 -38.11 -8.78
N LYS A 134 8.01 -39.31 -8.23
CA LYS A 134 7.96 -39.58 -6.78
C LYS A 134 9.08 -38.92 -5.95
N PRO A 135 10.37 -38.88 -6.37
CA PRO A 135 11.41 -38.22 -5.57
C PRO A 135 11.24 -36.69 -5.50
N VAL A 136 10.76 -36.06 -6.57
CA VAL A 136 10.51 -34.61 -6.63
C VAL A 136 9.33 -34.26 -5.72
N ILE A 137 8.24 -35.02 -5.79
CA ILE A 137 7.06 -34.84 -4.94
C ILE A 137 7.43 -34.93 -3.46
N ARG A 138 8.14 -35.99 -3.04
CA ARG A 138 8.57 -36.17 -1.64
C ARG A 138 9.44 -35.02 -1.14
N ARG A 139 10.30 -34.45 -2.00
CA ARG A 139 11.14 -33.31 -1.64
C ARG A 139 10.31 -32.03 -1.48
N LEU A 140 9.37 -31.79 -2.38
CA LEU A 140 8.46 -30.64 -2.33
C LEU A 140 7.53 -30.68 -1.11
N GLU A 141 7.00 -31.86 -0.76
CA GLU A 141 6.19 -32.06 0.45
C GLU A 141 6.97 -31.74 1.73
N ARG A 142 8.24 -32.18 1.82
CA ARG A 142 9.12 -31.82 2.95
C ARG A 142 9.35 -30.31 3.05
N LEU A 143 9.51 -29.62 1.91
CA LEU A 143 9.69 -28.16 1.87
C LEU A 143 8.40 -27.39 2.20
N LEU A 144 7.22 -28.01 2.08
CA LEU A 144 5.95 -27.42 2.53
C LEU A 144 5.71 -27.62 4.03
N ALA A 145 6.26 -28.67 4.62
CA ALA A 145 6.13 -29.01 6.04
C ALA A 145 7.13 -28.27 6.95
N ALA A 146 8.19 -27.68 6.38
CA ALA A 146 9.20 -26.87 7.07
C ALA A 146 8.84 -25.37 7.10
#